data_AF-A0A7S6MMY2-F1
#
_entry.id   AF-A0A7S6MMY2-F1
#
_cell.length_a   1.000
_cell.length_b   1.000
_cell.length_c   1.000
_cell.angle_alpha   90.00
_cell.angle_beta   90.00
_cell.angle_gamma   90.00
#
_symmetry.space_group_name_H-M   'P 1'
#
loop_
_entity.id
_entity.type
_entity.pdbx_description
1 polymer ?
#
loop_
_entity_poly.entity_id
_entity_poly.type
_entity_poly.pdbx_seq_one_letter_code
_entity_poly.pdbx_strand_id
1 'polypeptide(L)'
;MQSLFDTAKRCLAACEVEEKLRLTGQTAQAWKNGLLALESEDQPKPIAEPGRPAKPVLVAPGDVPKRRLDTKDGLAALIHAVTHIEFNAINLAWDAVYRFRNLPRQFYEDWIRVAAEEAHHFQLLRQRLNGLGSDYGDFPAHNGLWDMAVRTAFDPLVRMALVPRVLEARGLDVTPGMIRRLRQAGDEETVAALEIIWRDEIGHVAIGSHWFRYLCQQRGLDATQTFRELIGQHFPGQICGPFHYEARQQAGFSATELKALEQMGISKAHGGNTAP
;
A
#
# COMPACT_ATOMS: atom_id res chain seq x y z
N MET A 1 6.99 0.74 -30.39
CA MET A 1 6.80 1.52 -29.14
C MET A 1 7.17 0.62 -27.98
N GLN A 2 7.81 1.13 -26.93
CA GLN A 2 8.20 0.28 -25.79
C GLN A 2 6.95 -0.13 -25.00
N SER A 3 6.88 -1.38 -24.54
CA SER A 3 5.75 -1.84 -23.73
C SER A 3 5.78 -1.23 -22.33
N LEU A 4 4.64 -0.72 -21.85
CA LEU A 4 4.45 -0.30 -20.45
C LEU A 4 4.74 -1.45 -19.49
N PHE A 5 4.48 -2.67 -19.93
CA PHE A 5 4.58 -3.82 -19.07
C PHE A 5 6.03 -4.24 -18.83
N ASP A 6 6.89 -4.09 -19.84
CA ASP A 6 8.33 -4.29 -19.70
C ASP A 6 8.98 -3.20 -18.84
N THR A 7 8.50 -1.95 -18.91
CA THR A 7 8.98 -0.88 -18.04
C THR A 7 8.55 -1.12 -16.59
N ALA A 8 7.28 -1.49 -16.35
CA ALA A 8 6.79 -1.85 -15.02
C ALA A 8 7.56 -3.02 -14.41
N LYS A 9 7.85 -4.06 -15.22
CA LYS A 9 8.68 -5.20 -14.79
C LYS A 9 10.08 -4.77 -14.38
N ARG A 10 10.70 -3.82 -15.08
CA ARG A 10 12.02 -3.27 -14.72
C ARG A 10 11.96 -2.50 -13.40
N CYS A 11 10.92 -1.68 -13.17
CA CYS A 11 10.71 -1.02 -11.88
C CYS A 11 10.60 -2.03 -10.72
N LEU A 12 9.84 -3.11 -10.93
CA LEU A 12 9.71 -4.20 -9.96
C LEU A 12 11.03 -4.91 -9.68
N ALA A 13 11.81 -5.22 -10.73
CA ALA A 13 13.06 -5.96 -10.61
C ALA A 13 14.21 -5.14 -10.00
N ALA A 14 14.11 -3.81 -9.93
CA ALA A 14 15.15 -2.96 -9.36
C ALA A 14 15.36 -3.25 -7.86
N CYS A 15 16.56 -3.68 -7.50
CA CYS A 15 16.94 -3.94 -6.11
C CYS A 15 17.48 -2.69 -5.40
N GLU A 16 18.13 -1.78 -6.12
CA GLU A 16 18.64 -0.55 -5.51
C GLU A 16 17.56 0.52 -5.40
N VAL A 17 17.55 1.25 -4.27
CA VAL A 17 16.58 2.31 -3.99
C VAL A 17 16.60 3.37 -5.09
N GLU A 18 17.78 3.94 -5.37
CA GLU A 18 17.92 5.00 -6.36
C GLU A 18 17.49 4.56 -7.76
N GLU A 19 17.81 3.32 -8.13
CA GLU A 19 17.42 2.77 -9.42
C GLU A 19 15.90 2.59 -9.51
N LYS A 20 15.26 2.09 -8.45
CA LYS A 20 13.80 1.94 -8.42
C LYS A 20 13.08 3.28 -8.53
N LEU A 21 13.55 4.30 -7.80
CA LEU A 21 12.99 5.65 -7.87
C LEU A 21 13.19 6.27 -9.27
N ARG A 22 14.40 6.14 -9.83
CA ARG A 22 14.73 6.63 -11.18
C ARG A 22 13.86 5.97 -12.25
N LEU A 23 13.74 4.64 -12.22
CA LEU A 23 12.90 3.90 -13.18
C LEU A 23 11.42 4.22 -13.02
N THR A 24 10.95 4.42 -11.78
CA THR A 24 9.57 4.82 -11.50
C THR A 24 9.26 6.17 -12.15
N GLY A 25 10.08 7.18 -11.89
CA GLY A 25 9.92 8.51 -12.48
C GLY A 25 10.03 8.51 -14.01
N GLN A 26 11.00 7.79 -14.57
CA GLN A 26 11.16 7.67 -16.02
C GLN A 26 9.97 6.99 -16.69
N THR A 27 9.46 5.91 -16.10
CA THR A 27 8.31 5.17 -16.64
C THR A 27 7.04 6.03 -16.58
N ALA A 28 6.80 6.70 -15.45
CA ALA A 28 5.66 7.61 -15.31
C ALA A 28 5.70 8.76 -16.34
N GLN A 29 6.88 9.37 -16.53
CA GLN A 29 7.05 10.43 -17.52
C GLN A 29 6.90 9.93 -18.96
N ALA A 30 7.47 8.77 -19.28
CA ALA A 30 7.33 8.15 -20.61
C ALA A 30 5.88 7.81 -20.92
N TRP A 31 5.12 7.30 -19.94
CA TRP A 31 3.69 7.07 -20.07
C TRP A 31 2.92 8.37 -20.35
N LYS A 32 3.17 9.43 -19.57
CA LYS A 32 2.56 10.76 -19.76
C LYS A 32 2.85 11.35 -21.15
N ASN A 33 4.04 11.07 -21.68
CA ASN A 33 4.46 11.52 -23.01
C ASN A 33 3.91 10.64 -24.16
N GLY A 34 3.10 9.62 -23.86
CA GLY A 34 2.56 8.71 -24.88
C GLY A 34 3.61 7.82 -25.55
N LEU A 35 4.75 7.58 -24.89
CA LEU A 35 5.86 6.80 -25.44
C LEU A 35 5.76 5.29 -25.17
N LEU A 36 4.74 4.88 -24.43
CA LEU A 36 4.54 3.50 -23.96
C LEU A 36 3.23 2.90 -24.48
N ALA A 37 3.32 1.64 -24.85
CA ALA A 37 2.27 0.83 -25.44
C ALA A 37 1.62 -0.10 -24.41
N LEU A 38 0.33 -0.42 -24.59
CA LEU A 38 -0.39 -1.40 -23.76
C LEU A 38 -0.34 -2.81 -24.37
N GLU A 39 0.41 -2.98 -25.45
CA GLU A 39 0.64 -4.26 -26.10
C GLU A 39 1.81 -5.01 -25.43
N SER A 40 1.62 -6.32 -25.24
CA SER A 40 2.66 -7.27 -24.86
C SER A 40 2.30 -8.63 -25.42
N GLU A 41 3.25 -9.28 -26.08
CA GLU A 41 3.09 -10.64 -26.62
C GLU A 41 3.19 -11.70 -25.51
N ASP A 42 3.90 -11.38 -24.43
CA ASP A 42 4.11 -12.28 -23.29
C ASP A 42 3.01 -12.18 -22.24
N GLN A 43 2.66 -13.34 -21.66
CA GLN A 43 1.89 -13.41 -20.43
C GLN A 43 2.72 -12.95 -19.21
N PRO A 44 2.09 -12.31 -18.22
CA PRO A 44 2.79 -11.91 -16.99
C PRO A 44 3.30 -13.15 -16.24
N LYS A 45 4.58 -13.15 -15.90
CA LYS A 45 5.18 -14.22 -15.10
C LYS A 45 4.87 -13.98 -13.60
N PRO A 46 4.75 -15.03 -12.79
CA PRO A 46 4.67 -14.88 -11.34
C PRO A 46 5.84 -14.07 -10.79
N ILE A 47 5.59 -13.23 -9.79
CA ILE A 47 6.63 -12.49 -9.07
C ILE A 47 6.54 -12.95 -7.63
N ALA A 48 7.46 -13.80 -7.22
CA ALA A 48 7.52 -14.30 -5.84
C ALA A 48 7.98 -13.19 -4.89
N GLU A 49 9.04 -12.47 -5.27
CA GLU A 49 9.56 -11.31 -4.53
C GLU A 49 9.84 -10.16 -5.50
N PRO A 50 9.57 -8.91 -5.11
CA PRO A 50 9.99 -7.76 -5.88
C PRO A 50 11.47 -7.48 -5.59
N GLY A 51 12.13 -6.79 -6.51
CA GLY A 51 13.47 -6.25 -6.27
C GLY A 51 13.44 -5.32 -5.06
N ARG A 52 14.36 -5.57 -4.13
CA ARG A 52 14.53 -4.79 -2.90
C ARG A 52 16.01 -4.70 -2.52
N PRO A 53 16.41 -3.67 -1.77
CA PRO A 53 17.78 -3.55 -1.30
C PRO A 53 18.12 -4.66 -0.30
N ALA A 54 19.42 -4.89 -0.07
CA ALA A 54 19.91 -5.90 0.87
C ALA A 54 19.41 -5.69 2.31
N LYS A 55 19.15 -4.42 2.68
CA LYS A 55 18.51 -4.00 3.94
C LYS A 55 17.21 -3.25 3.61
N PRO A 56 16.18 -3.25 4.49
CA PRO A 56 16.17 -3.75 5.86
C PRO A 56 16.15 -5.28 5.96
N VAL A 57 16.57 -5.80 7.12
CA VAL A 57 16.35 -7.22 7.46
C VAL A 57 14.86 -7.43 7.67
N LEU A 58 14.30 -8.43 6.98
CA LEU A 58 12.90 -8.79 7.10
C LEU A 58 12.72 -9.81 8.23
N VAL A 59 11.86 -9.48 9.18
CA VAL A 59 11.50 -10.30 10.35
C VAL A 59 9.99 -10.56 10.35
N ALA A 60 9.53 -11.50 11.19
CA ALA A 60 8.10 -11.73 11.34
C ALA A 60 7.41 -10.48 11.95
N PRO A 61 6.12 -10.23 11.66
CA PRO A 61 5.42 -9.05 12.17
C PRO A 61 5.47 -8.87 13.70
N GLY A 62 5.52 -9.96 14.47
CA GLY A 62 5.63 -9.94 15.93
C GLY A 62 7.03 -9.61 16.47
N ASP A 63 8.06 -9.74 15.63
CA ASP A 63 9.47 -9.56 16.01
C ASP A 63 9.98 -8.15 15.70
N VAL A 64 9.14 -7.29 15.12
CA VAL A 64 9.48 -5.89 14.88
C VAL A 64 9.52 -5.13 16.21
N PRO A 65 10.64 -4.47 16.59
CA PRO A 65 10.77 -3.77 17.85
C PRO A 65 9.69 -2.71 18.06
N LYS A 66 9.29 -2.50 19.32
CA LYS A 66 8.31 -1.47 19.68
C LYS A 66 8.88 -0.07 19.40
N ARG A 67 8.09 0.73 18.69
CA ARG A 67 8.46 2.09 18.25
C ARG A 67 8.02 3.11 19.29
N ARG A 68 8.95 3.55 20.12
CA ARG A 68 8.66 4.49 21.21
C ARG A 68 8.86 5.94 20.77
N LEU A 69 7.76 6.66 20.59
CA LEU A 69 7.75 8.06 20.13
C LEU A 69 8.41 9.08 21.08
N ASP A 70 8.71 8.70 22.32
CA ASP A 70 9.35 9.55 23.33
C ASP A 70 10.88 9.59 23.22
N THR A 71 11.46 8.85 22.26
CA THR A 71 12.91 8.78 22.04
C THR A 71 13.24 9.03 20.58
N LYS A 72 14.44 9.58 20.30
CA LYS A 72 14.92 9.77 18.92
C LYS A 72 14.97 8.47 18.14
N ASP A 73 15.52 7.41 18.73
CA ASP A 73 15.62 6.09 18.08
C ASP A 73 14.24 5.49 17.79
N GLY A 74 13.28 5.62 18.72
CA GLY A 74 11.94 5.12 18.49
C GLY A 74 11.13 5.93 17.48
N LEU A 75 11.39 7.24 17.35
CA LEU A 75 10.88 8.08 16.26
C LEU A 75 11.50 7.67 14.92
N ALA A 76 12.82 7.49 14.84
CA ALA A 76 13.50 7.03 13.64
C ALA A 76 12.99 5.64 13.20
N ALA A 77 12.80 4.71 14.13
CA ALA A 77 12.23 3.39 13.86
C ALA A 77 10.77 3.48 13.35
N LEU A 78 9.99 4.46 13.83
CA LEU A 78 8.64 4.70 13.32
C LEU A 78 8.67 5.21 11.89
N ILE A 79 9.45 6.25 11.61
CA ILE A 79 9.56 6.85 10.27
C ILE A 79 10.12 5.83 9.29
N HIS A 80 11.13 5.06 9.68
CA HIS A 80 11.66 3.95 8.88
C HIS A 80 10.57 2.94 8.51
N ALA A 81 9.71 2.57 9.45
CA ALA A 81 8.64 1.64 9.17
C ALA A 81 7.59 2.17 8.18
N VAL A 82 7.24 3.47 8.27
CA VAL A 82 6.37 4.11 7.27
C VAL A 82 7.10 4.18 5.93
N THR A 83 8.38 4.55 5.92
CA THR A 83 9.23 4.54 4.72
C THR A 83 9.26 3.16 4.04
N HIS A 84 9.28 2.08 4.81
CA HIS A 84 9.21 0.72 4.28
C HIS A 84 7.84 0.39 3.67
N ILE A 85 6.76 0.91 4.24
CA ILE A 85 5.41 0.78 3.66
C ILE A 85 5.38 1.47 2.30
N GLU A 86 5.84 2.72 2.20
CA GLU A 86 5.89 3.46 0.92
C GLU A 86 6.73 2.72 -0.14
N PHE A 87 7.89 2.18 0.25
CA PHE A 87 8.72 1.39 -0.67
C PHE A 87 8.01 0.15 -1.20
N ASN A 88 7.25 -0.53 -0.35
CA ASN A 88 6.42 -1.66 -0.78
C ASN A 88 5.26 -1.20 -1.65
N ALA A 89 4.65 -0.05 -1.37
CA ALA A 89 3.55 0.50 -2.15
C ALA A 89 3.97 0.83 -3.60
N ILE A 90 5.20 1.33 -3.81
CA ILE A 90 5.80 1.44 -5.15
C ILE A 90 5.77 0.09 -5.89
N ASN A 91 6.18 -1.00 -5.20
CA ASN A 91 6.17 -2.33 -5.78
C ASN A 91 4.75 -2.83 -6.04
N LEU A 92 3.80 -2.59 -5.14
CA LEU A 92 2.40 -3.00 -5.29
C LEU A 92 1.75 -2.34 -6.50
N ALA A 93 1.98 -1.03 -6.66
CA ALA A 93 1.47 -0.26 -7.79
C ALA A 93 2.06 -0.75 -9.12
N TRP A 94 3.39 -0.97 -9.18
CA TRP A 94 3.99 -1.53 -10.38
C TRP A 94 3.58 -2.99 -10.65
N ASP A 95 3.33 -3.79 -9.62
CA ASP A 95 2.80 -5.15 -9.78
C ASP A 95 1.39 -5.13 -10.36
N ALA A 96 0.54 -4.19 -9.94
CA ALA A 96 -0.79 -4.03 -10.54
C ALA A 96 -0.70 -3.72 -12.04
N VAL A 97 0.16 -2.77 -12.44
CA VAL A 97 0.42 -2.42 -13.86
C VAL A 97 1.02 -3.60 -14.62
N TYR A 98 2.01 -4.28 -14.05
CA TYR A 98 2.69 -5.40 -14.69
C TYR A 98 1.82 -6.66 -14.79
N ARG A 99 0.91 -6.91 -13.85
CA ARG A 99 0.23 -8.20 -13.75
C ARG A 99 -1.11 -8.22 -14.45
N PHE A 100 -1.92 -7.19 -14.25
CA PHE A 100 -3.30 -7.21 -14.69
C PHE A 100 -3.42 -6.62 -16.10
N ARG A 101 -3.45 -7.52 -17.08
CA ARG A 101 -3.57 -7.21 -18.52
C ARG A 101 -5.02 -6.96 -18.92
N ASN A 102 -5.21 -6.31 -20.06
CA ASN A 102 -6.51 -6.11 -20.70
C ASN A 102 -7.52 -5.31 -19.86
N LEU A 103 -7.04 -4.44 -18.97
CA LEU A 103 -7.88 -3.48 -18.26
C LEU A 103 -7.93 -2.15 -19.02
N PRO A 104 -8.92 -1.28 -18.74
CA PRO A 104 -8.98 0.02 -19.40
C PRO A 104 -7.71 0.84 -19.17
N ARG A 105 -7.36 1.71 -20.13
CA ARG A 105 -6.19 2.60 -20.05
C ARG A 105 -6.10 3.35 -18.71
N GLN A 106 -7.25 3.80 -18.19
CA GLN A 106 -7.34 4.51 -16.90
C GLN A 106 -6.78 3.69 -15.73
N PHE A 107 -6.91 2.36 -15.74
CA PHE A 107 -6.36 1.50 -14.68
C PHE A 107 -4.85 1.67 -14.58
N TYR A 108 -4.18 1.65 -15.73
CA TYR A 108 -2.74 1.82 -15.80
C TYR A 108 -2.34 3.26 -15.43
N GLU A 109 -3.09 4.27 -15.88
CA GLU A 109 -2.87 5.66 -15.48
C GLU A 109 -2.94 5.86 -13.97
N ASP A 110 -3.96 5.30 -13.32
CA ASP A 110 -4.14 5.42 -11.88
C ASP A 110 -2.99 4.75 -11.11
N TRP A 111 -2.62 3.52 -11.45
CA TRP A 111 -1.55 2.80 -10.73
C TRP A 111 -0.14 3.34 -11.04
N ILE A 112 0.08 3.94 -12.22
CA ILE A 112 1.31 4.70 -12.51
C ILE A 112 1.37 5.97 -11.65
N ARG A 113 0.25 6.67 -11.47
CA ARG A 113 0.17 7.83 -10.57
C ARG A 113 0.49 7.42 -9.15
N VAL A 114 -0.15 6.37 -8.62
CA VAL A 114 0.13 5.84 -7.28
C VAL A 114 1.62 5.52 -7.16
N ALA A 115 2.21 4.76 -8.09
CA ALA A 115 3.64 4.44 -8.02
C ALA A 115 4.56 5.67 -7.94
N ALA A 116 4.22 6.75 -8.65
CA ALA A 116 4.98 8.00 -8.62
C ALA A 116 4.77 8.78 -7.30
N GLU A 117 3.55 8.78 -6.75
CA GLU A 117 3.23 9.39 -5.45
C GLU A 117 3.92 8.64 -4.31
N GLU A 118 3.90 7.30 -4.30
CA GLU A 118 4.60 6.49 -3.28
C GLU A 118 6.13 6.63 -3.36
N ALA A 119 6.67 6.81 -4.57
CA ALA A 119 8.08 7.15 -4.72
C ALA A 119 8.41 8.52 -4.11
N HIS A 120 7.50 9.49 -4.23
CA HIS A 120 7.65 10.79 -3.59
C HIS A 120 7.53 10.69 -2.05
N HIS A 121 6.54 9.95 -1.55
CA HIS A 121 6.35 9.69 -0.12
C HIS A 121 7.59 9.04 0.51
N PHE A 122 8.12 8.01 -0.14
CA PHE A 122 9.37 7.37 0.27
C PHE A 122 10.52 8.38 0.37
N GLN A 123 10.67 9.26 -0.61
CA GLN A 123 11.74 10.27 -0.61
C GLN A 123 11.57 11.28 0.54
N LEU A 124 10.35 11.76 0.80
CA LEU A 124 10.05 12.67 1.93
C LEU A 124 10.43 12.03 3.27
N LEU A 125 10.01 10.78 3.50
CA LEU A 125 10.27 10.10 4.76
C LEU A 125 11.74 9.70 4.92
N ARG A 126 12.40 9.27 3.84
CA ARG A 126 13.84 8.98 3.87
C ARG A 126 14.65 10.23 4.20
N GLN A 127 14.33 11.36 3.58
CA GLN A 127 14.96 12.64 3.90
C GLN A 127 14.78 12.98 5.39
N ARG A 128 13.57 12.80 5.93
CA ARG A 128 13.31 13.01 7.35
C ARG A 128 14.13 12.05 8.23
N LEU A 129 14.22 10.78 7.85
CA LEU A 129 15.00 9.76 8.55
C LEU A 129 16.49 10.12 8.58
N ASN A 130 17.03 10.62 7.46
CA ASN A 130 18.41 11.12 7.38
C ASN A 130 18.63 12.33 8.30
N GLY A 131 17.65 13.23 8.42
CA GLY A 131 17.67 14.33 9.39
C GLY A 131 17.73 13.88 10.86
N LEU A 132 17.31 12.65 11.15
CA LEU A 132 17.42 12.02 12.48
C LEU A 132 18.71 11.20 12.67
N GLY A 133 19.59 11.16 11.67
CA GLY A 133 20.85 10.41 11.72
C GLY A 133 20.71 8.92 11.42
N SER A 134 19.64 8.50 10.72
CA SER A 134 19.44 7.12 10.27
C SER A 134 19.13 7.07 8.77
N ASP A 135 19.13 5.88 8.16
CA ASP A 135 18.71 5.68 6.77
C ASP A 135 17.75 4.50 6.61
N TYR A 136 17.11 4.42 5.45
CA TYR A 136 16.28 3.30 5.07
C TYR A 136 17.11 2.02 5.00
N GLY A 137 16.86 1.13 5.96
CA GLY A 137 17.56 -0.15 6.09
C GLY A 137 18.20 -0.36 7.47
N ASP A 138 18.32 0.69 8.28
CA ASP A 138 18.94 0.62 9.61
C ASP A 138 18.10 -0.13 10.64
N PHE A 139 16.78 -0.17 10.45
CA PHE A 139 15.84 -0.89 11.32
C PHE A 139 15.25 -2.12 10.60
N PRO A 140 14.86 -3.18 11.33
CA PRO A 140 14.18 -4.33 10.74
C PRO A 140 12.75 -3.97 10.31
N ALA A 141 12.24 -4.69 9.31
CA ALA A 141 10.88 -4.51 8.80
C ALA A 141 10.19 -5.85 8.55
N HIS A 142 8.93 -5.85 8.10
CA HIS A 142 8.18 -7.08 7.81
C HIS A 142 7.55 -7.01 6.41
N ASN A 143 7.36 -8.17 5.77
CA ASN A 143 6.95 -8.28 4.36
C ASN A 143 5.42 -8.37 4.14
N GLY A 144 4.62 -8.00 5.15
CA GLY A 144 3.20 -8.37 5.22
C GLY A 144 2.35 -7.87 4.05
N LEU A 145 2.70 -6.72 3.47
CA LEU A 145 2.02 -6.17 2.28
C LEU A 145 2.26 -7.04 1.05
N TRP A 146 3.52 -7.41 0.78
CA TRP A 146 3.85 -8.22 -0.39
C TRP A 146 3.34 -9.65 -0.29
N ASP A 147 3.32 -10.23 0.91
CA ASP A 147 2.74 -11.56 1.13
C ASP A 147 1.26 -11.60 0.70
N MET A 148 0.51 -10.52 0.94
CA MET A 148 -0.87 -10.40 0.45
C MET A 148 -0.92 -10.20 -1.07
N ALA A 149 0.02 -9.45 -1.65
CA ALA A 149 0.11 -9.30 -3.09
C ALA A 149 0.28 -10.65 -3.79
N VAL A 150 1.16 -11.52 -3.29
CA VAL A 150 1.36 -12.88 -3.81
C VAL A 150 0.07 -13.71 -3.67
N ARG A 151 -0.57 -13.68 -2.50
CA ARG A 151 -1.84 -14.41 -2.25
C ARG A 151 -2.97 -14.00 -3.18
N THR A 152 -2.99 -12.74 -3.61
CA THR A 152 -4.06 -12.16 -4.44
C THR A 152 -3.66 -11.99 -5.90
N ALA A 153 -2.47 -12.48 -6.30
CA ALA A 153 -1.92 -12.29 -7.64
C ALA A 153 -2.76 -12.93 -8.75
N PHE A 154 -3.61 -13.90 -8.41
CA PHE A 154 -4.40 -14.65 -9.39
C PHE A 154 -5.60 -13.87 -9.94
N ASP A 155 -6.05 -12.79 -9.27
CA ASP A 155 -7.26 -12.08 -9.68
C ASP A 155 -7.21 -10.58 -9.30
N PRO A 156 -7.35 -9.65 -10.28
CA PRO A 156 -7.40 -8.23 -9.99
C PRO A 156 -8.54 -7.84 -9.04
N LEU A 157 -9.70 -8.50 -9.09
CA LEU A 157 -10.83 -8.18 -8.21
C LEU A 157 -10.44 -8.43 -6.76
N VAL A 158 -9.80 -9.58 -6.50
CA VAL A 158 -9.33 -9.95 -5.17
C VAL A 158 -8.22 -9.01 -4.69
N ARG A 159 -7.28 -8.63 -5.58
CA ARG A 159 -6.23 -7.65 -5.26
C ARG A 159 -6.83 -6.29 -4.85
N MET A 160 -7.70 -5.73 -5.68
CA MET A 160 -8.32 -4.42 -5.45
C MET A 160 -9.18 -4.40 -4.19
N ALA A 161 -9.78 -5.55 -3.83
CA ALA A 161 -10.49 -5.71 -2.58
C ALA A 161 -9.57 -5.68 -1.36
N LEU A 162 -8.48 -6.45 -1.36
CA LEU A 162 -7.77 -6.76 -0.11
C LEU A 162 -6.53 -5.91 0.13
N VAL A 163 -5.77 -5.53 -0.89
CA VAL A 163 -4.55 -4.74 -0.68
C VAL A 163 -4.91 -3.28 -0.38
N PRO A 164 -5.60 -2.54 -1.29
CA PRO A 164 -5.90 -1.13 -1.01
C PRO A 164 -6.94 -0.94 0.10
N ARG A 165 -8.03 -1.72 0.08
CA ARG A 165 -9.18 -1.46 0.97
C ARG A 165 -9.06 -2.09 2.37
N VAL A 166 -8.13 -3.01 2.58
CA VAL A 166 -7.90 -3.62 3.91
C VAL A 166 -6.54 -3.27 4.48
N LEU A 167 -5.46 -3.48 3.71
CA LEU A 167 -4.12 -3.22 4.21
C LEU A 167 -3.77 -1.73 4.18
N GLU A 168 -3.85 -1.08 3.02
CA GLU A 168 -3.47 0.33 2.86
C GLU A 168 -4.47 1.25 3.56
N ALA A 169 -5.77 0.95 3.51
CA ALA A 169 -6.82 1.69 4.22
C ALA A 169 -6.61 1.78 5.75
N ARG A 170 -5.75 0.95 6.34
CA ARG A 170 -5.33 1.08 7.74
C ARG A 170 -4.58 2.39 7.98
N GLY A 171 -3.82 2.89 7.01
CA GLY A 171 -3.13 4.19 7.04
C GLY A 171 -4.09 5.34 7.33
N LEU A 172 -5.30 5.29 6.75
CA LEU A 172 -6.35 6.30 6.95
C LEU A 172 -6.77 6.42 8.42
N ASP A 173 -6.77 5.29 9.14
CA ASP A 173 -7.22 5.23 10.53
C ASP A 173 -6.11 5.60 11.53
N VAL A 174 -4.87 5.16 11.25
CA VAL A 174 -3.76 5.28 12.22
C VAL A 174 -2.98 6.58 12.10
N THR A 175 -2.81 7.11 10.89
CA THR A 175 -1.96 8.27 10.62
C THR A 175 -2.44 9.55 11.32
N PRO A 176 -3.75 9.87 11.39
CA PRO A 176 -4.21 11.05 12.13
C PRO A 176 -3.85 11.03 13.61
N GLY A 177 -3.89 9.86 14.26
CA GLY A 177 -3.48 9.69 15.65
C GLY A 177 -1.97 9.89 15.84
N MET A 178 -1.18 9.40 14.88
CA MET A 178 0.27 9.60 14.84
C MET A 178 0.65 11.07 14.66
N ILE A 179 0.02 11.77 13.70
CA ILE A 179 0.18 13.21 13.46
C ILE A 179 -0.08 14.00 14.75
N ARG A 180 -1.20 13.76 15.44
CA ARG A 180 -1.53 14.46 16.69
C ARG A 180 -0.44 14.29 17.77
N ARG A 181 0.10 13.08 17.92
CA ARG A 181 1.15 12.79 18.91
C ARG A 181 2.48 13.46 18.56
N LEU A 182 2.85 13.46 17.28
CA LEU A 182 4.08 14.12 16.80
C LEU A 182 3.99 15.64 16.96
N ARG A 183 2.84 16.23 16.64
CA ARG A 183 2.57 17.66 16.87
C ARG A 183 2.69 18.04 18.35
N GLN A 184 2.14 17.22 19.25
CA GLN A 184 2.31 17.42 20.71
C GLN A 184 3.78 17.33 21.16
N ALA A 185 4.59 16.53 20.47
CA ALA A 185 6.03 16.42 20.72
C ALA A 185 6.86 17.52 20.01
N GLY A 186 6.23 18.42 19.25
CA GLY A 186 6.89 19.51 18.53
C GLY A 186 7.63 19.09 17.25
N ASP A 187 7.38 17.89 16.72
CA ASP A 187 8.00 17.42 15.47
C ASP A 187 7.19 17.81 14.23
N GLU A 188 7.19 19.09 13.91
CA GLU A 188 6.43 19.64 12.77
C GLU A 188 6.97 19.17 11.41
N GLU A 189 8.25 18.81 11.31
CA GLU A 189 8.83 18.30 10.05
C GLU A 189 8.24 16.94 9.68
N THR A 190 8.15 16.00 10.63
CA THR A 190 7.52 14.70 10.39
C THR A 190 6.02 14.85 10.15
N VAL A 191 5.36 15.76 10.87
CA VAL A 191 3.94 16.08 10.68
C VAL A 191 3.65 16.52 9.25
N ALA A 192 4.44 17.47 8.71
CA ALA A 192 4.26 17.97 7.36
C ALA A 192 4.36 16.86 6.30
N ALA A 193 5.31 15.93 6.46
CA ALA A 193 5.45 14.78 5.56
C ALA A 193 4.23 13.84 5.65
N LEU A 194 3.78 13.50 6.86
CA LEU A 194 2.64 12.61 7.06
C LEU A 194 1.30 13.22 6.63
N GLU A 195 1.14 14.54 6.67
CA GLU A 195 -0.07 15.22 6.17
C GLU A 195 -0.18 15.15 4.65
N ILE A 196 0.95 15.25 3.93
CA ILE A 196 1.00 15.03 2.48
C ILE A 196 0.59 13.59 2.16
N ILE A 197 1.24 12.63 2.80
CA ILE A 197 0.99 11.20 2.60
C ILE A 197 -0.47 10.87 2.89
N TRP A 198 -0.99 11.28 4.05
CA TRP A 198 -2.37 10.95 4.43
C TRP A 198 -3.41 11.51 3.48
N ARG A 199 -3.18 12.70 2.90
CA ARG A 199 -4.06 13.28 1.88
C ARG A 199 -4.08 12.42 0.62
N ASP A 200 -2.91 12.00 0.14
CA ASP A 200 -2.77 11.27 -1.11
C ASP A 200 -3.28 9.82 -0.97
N GLU A 201 -3.08 9.21 0.21
CA GLU A 201 -3.57 7.88 0.59
C GLU A 201 -5.09 7.72 0.51
N ILE A 202 -5.87 8.79 0.80
CA ILE A 202 -7.32 8.76 0.59
C ILE A 202 -7.62 8.49 -0.90
N GLY A 203 -6.87 9.13 -1.79
CA GLY A 203 -6.95 8.93 -3.24
C GLY A 203 -6.50 7.53 -3.67
N HIS A 204 -5.43 7.00 -3.09
CA HIS A 204 -4.92 5.66 -3.39
C HIS A 204 -5.94 4.57 -3.04
N VAL A 205 -6.52 4.66 -1.85
CA VAL A 205 -7.58 3.74 -1.43
C VAL A 205 -8.86 3.95 -2.27
N ALA A 206 -9.16 5.18 -2.70
CA ALA A 206 -10.27 5.46 -3.62
C ALA A 206 -10.10 4.76 -4.98
N ILE A 207 -8.89 4.76 -5.53
CA ILE A 207 -8.53 4.04 -6.77
C ILE A 207 -8.81 2.54 -6.61
N GLY A 208 -8.36 1.94 -5.51
CA GLY A 208 -8.65 0.54 -5.21
C GLY A 208 -10.15 0.25 -5.10
N SER A 209 -10.89 1.11 -4.40
CA SER A 209 -12.36 1.04 -4.29
C SER A 209 -13.06 1.16 -5.64
N HIS A 210 -12.59 2.04 -6.52
CA HIS A 210 -13.13 2.22 -7.86
C HIS A 210 -12.96 0.94 -8.70
N TRP A 211 -11.72 0.43 -8.80
CA TRP A 211 -11.43 -0.74 -9.63
C TRP A 211 -12.03 -2.03 -9.09
N PHE A 212 -12.14 -2.18 -7.78
CA PHE A 212 -12.90 -3.28 -7.18
C PHE A 212 -14.37 -3.26 -7.64
N ARG A 213 -15.04 -2.11 -7.56
CA ARG A 213 -16.45 -1.98 -7.99
C ARG A 213 -16.61 -2.17 -9.49
N TYR A 214 -15.70 -1.62 -10.28
CA TYR A 214 -15.68 -1.83 -11.74
C TYR A 214 -15.64 -3.33 -12.08
N LEU A 215 -14.76 -4.09 -11.43
CA LEU A 215 -14.63 -5.53 -11.67
C LEU A 215 -15.83 -6.32 -11.14
N CYS A 216 -16.41 -5.93 -10.00
CA CYS A 216 -17.68 -6.52 -9.53
C CYS A 216 -18.80 -6.28 -10.55
N GLN A 217 -18.95 -5.05 -11.05
CA GLN A 217 -19.97 -4.71 -12.05
C GLN A 217 -19.78 -5.50 -13.34
N GLN A 218 -18.54 -5.59 -13.85
CA GLN A 218 -18.21 -6.36 -15.05
C GLN A 218 -18.59 -7.84 -14.90
N ARG A 219 -18.48 -8.39 -13.68
CA ARG A 219 -18.78 -9.79 -13.37
C ARG A 219 -20.20 -10.03 -12.82
N GLY A 220 -21.04 -9.00 -12.73
CA GLY A 220 -22.40 -9.10 -12.20
C GLY A 220 -22.48 -9.44 -10.70
N LEU A 221 -21.47 -9.04 -9.92
CA LEU A 221 -21.36 -9.35 -8.48
C LEU A 221 -21.82 -8.17 -7.61
N ASP A 222 -22.46 -8.48 -6.47
CA ASP A 222 -22.70 -7.46 -5.43
C ASP A 222 -21.39 -7.13 -4.72
N ALA A 223 -20.93 -5.88 -4.84
CA ALA A 223 -19.64 -5.45 -4.32
C ALA A 223 -19.53 -5.56 -2.79
N THR A 224 -20.63 -5.30 -2.06
CA THR A 224 -20.62 -5.31 -0.58
C THR A 224 -20.50 -6.73 -0.05
N GLN A 225 -21.31 -7.65 -0.59
CA GLN A 225 -21.27 -9.07 -0.27
C GLN A 225 -19.92 -9.67 -0.67
N THR A 226 -19.47 -9.42 -1.90
CA THR A 226 -18.19 -9.94 -2.41
C THR A 226 -17.03 -9.49 -1.53
N PHE A 227 -17.00 -8.21 -1.13
CA PHE A 227 -15.94 -7.70 -0.27
C PHE A 227 -15.89 -8.43 1.09
N ARG A 228 -17.05 -8.66 1.71
CA ARG A 228 -17.15 -9.43 2.96
C ARG A 228 -16.65 -10.86 2.81
N GLU A 229 -17.04 -11.53 1.73
CA GLU A 229 -16.63 -12.91 1.47
C GLU A 229 -15.12 -13.02 1.26
N LEU A 230 -14.52 -12.11 0.47
CA LEU A 230 -13.08 -12.09 0.22
C LEU A 230 -12.26 -11.83 1.48
N ILE A 231 -12.73 -10.95 2.37
CA ILE A 231 -12.10 -10.75 3.68
C ILE A 231 -12.11 -12.07 4.45
N GLY A 232 -13.25 -12.75 4.54
CA GLY A 232 -13.38 -14.02 5.26
C GLY A 232 -12.50 -15.14 4.70
N GLN A 233 -12.35 -15.20 3.38
CA GLN A 233 -11.61 -16.25 2.68
C GLN A 233 -10.09 -16.03 2.69
N HIS A 234 -9.64 -14.78 2.54
CA HIS A 234 -8.25 -14.50 2.19
C HIS A 234 -7.50 -13.63 3.21
N PHE A 235 -8.20 -12.93 4.12
CA PHE A 235 -7.54 -12.08 5.11
C PHE A 235 -7.36 -12.82 6.45
N PRO A 236 -6.15 -13.34 6.75
CA PRO A 236 -5.92 -14.09 7.98
C PRO A 236 -5.92 -13.18 9.23
N GLY A 237 -5.73 -11.87 9.04
CA GLY A 237 -5.64 -10.90 10.12
C GLY A 237 -6.99 -10.54 10.75
N GLN A 238 -6.91 -9.65 11.73
CA GLN A 238 -8.06 -9.00 12.33
C GLN A 238 -8.22 -7.60 11.75
N ILE A 239 -9.46 -7.26 11.40
CA ILE A 239 -9.82 -5.90 11.04
C ILE A 239 -10.12 -5.19 12.36
N CYS A 240 -9.28 -4.22 12.73
CA CYS A 240 -9.41 -3.51 13.99
C CYS A 240 -9.71 -2.05 13.73
N GLY A 241 -10.74 -1.53 14.42
CA GLY A 241 -10.98 -0.10 14.54
C GLY A 241 -10.12 0.55 15.63
N PRO A 242 -10.39 1.83 15.97
CA PRO A 242 -11.46 2.65 15.41
C PRO A 242 -11.16 3.06 13.96
N PHE A 243 -12.20 3.09 13.10
CA PHE A 243 -12.04 3.57 11.73
C PHE A 243 -12.20 5.09 11.63
N HIS A 244 -11.47 5.69 10.70
CA HIS A 244 -11.67 7.06 10.29
C HIS A 244 -12.77 7.13 9.22
N TYR A 245 -14.02 7.18 9.66
CA TYR A 245 -15.21 7.10 8.80
C TYR A 245 -15.18 8.06 7.62
N GLU A 246 -14.90 9.34 7.87
CA GLU A 246 -14.92 10.36 6.81
C GLU A 246 -13.91 10.04 5.69
N ALA A 247 -12.63 9.84 6.04
CA ALA A 247 -11.59 9.42 5.11
C ALA A 247 -11.94 8.12 4.37
N ARG A 248 -12.46 7.09 5.05
CA ARG A 248 -12.87 5.86 4.35
C ARG A 248 -14.08 6.10 3.43
N GLN A 249 -15.03 6.94 3.78
CA GLN A 249 -16.14 7.28 2.88
C GLN A 249 -15.67 8.05 1.65
N GLN A 250 -14.74 9.00 1.83
CA GLN A 250 -14.08 9.70 0.72
C GLN A 250 -13.28 8.72 -0.17
N ALA A 251 -12.64 7.72 0.44
CA ALA A 251 -11.98 6.61 -0.25
C ALA A 251 -12.97 5.58 -0.85
N GLY A 252 -14.26 5.90 -0.87
CA GLY A 252 -15.29 5.12 -1.51
C GLY A 252 -15.76 3.92 -0.70
N PHE A 253 -15.84 3.96 0.63
CA PHE A 253 -16.56 2.94 1.40
C PHE A 253 -18.01 3.40 1.65
N SER A 254 -18.98 2.50 1.46
CA SER A 254 -20.35 2.79 1.89
C SER A 254 -20.49 2.67 3.40
N ALA A 255 -21.51 3.34 3.97
CA ALA A 255 -21.83 3.23 5.38
C ALA A 255 -22.13 1.77 5.81
N THR A 256 -22.73 0.98 4.91
CA THR A 256 -23.02 -0.44 5.14
C THR A 256 -21.74 -1.27 5.19
N GLU A 257 -20.78 -1.02 4.31
CA GLU A 257 -19.47 -1.69 4.35
C GLU A 257 -18.72 -1.37 5.64
N LEU A 258 -18.68 -0.11 6.06
CA LEU A 258 -17.99 0.29 7.30
C LEU A 258 -18.58 -0.38 8.54
N LYS A 259 -19.91 -0.39 8.68
CA LYS A 259 -20.59 -1.10 9.77
C LYS A 259 -20.28 -2.60 9.76
N ALA A 260 -20.23 -3.22 8.57
CA ALA A 260 -19.90 -4.63 8.46
C ALA A 260 -18.45 -4.91 8.88
N LEU A 261 -17.50 -4.05 8.52
CA LEU A 261 -16.10 -4.16 8.94
C LEU A 261 -15.95 -4.06 10.48
N GLU A 262 -16.69 -3.16 11.12
CA GLU A 262 -16.65 -3.03 12.59
C GLU A 262 -17.18 -4.29 13.27
N GLN A 263 -18.30 -4.82 12.80
CA GLN A 263 -18.89 -6.04 13.31
C GLN A 263 -17.92 -7.23 13.19
N MET A 264 -17.22 -7.36 12.06
CA MET A 264 -16.18 -8.39 11.89
C MET A 264 -15.02 -8.24 12.88
N GLY A 265 -14.61 -7.00 13.15
CA GLY A 265 -13.55 -6.71 14.12
C GLY A 265 -13.94 -7.09 15.54
N ILE A 266 -15.19 -6.81 15.92
CA ILE A 266 -15.77 -7.17 17.23
C ILE A 266 -15.91 -8.69 17.37
N SER A 267 -16.44 -9.38 16.35
CA SER A 267 -16.67 -10.83 16.41
C SER A 267 -15.37 -11.64 16.54
N LYS A 268 -14.28 -11.23 15.88
CA LYS A 268 -12.98 -11.88 16.06
C LYS A 268 -12.33 -11.59 17.42
N ALA A 269 -12.60 -10.43 18.04
CA ALA A 269 -12.10 -10.12 19.39
C ALA A 269 -12.74 -10.99 20.49
N HIS A 270 -14.02 -11.35 20.31
CA HIS A 270 -14.75 -12.18 21.28
C HIS A 270 -14.55 -13.70 21.06
N GLY A 271 -14.07 -14.12 19.89
CA GLY A 271 -13.74 -15.51 19.58
C GLY A 271 -12.32 -15.96 19.98
N GLY A 272 -11.47 -15.04 20.44
CA GLY A 272 -10.09 -15.33 20.84
C GLY A 272 -9.91 -15.78 22.29
N ASN A 273 -11.00 -15.93 23.05
CA ASN A 273 -10.95 -16.28 24.48
C ASN A 273 -11.82 -17.50 24.79
N THR A 274 -11.62 -18.61 24.06
CA THR A 274 -12.10 -19.94 24.48
C THR A 274 -11.16 -21.04 24.01
N ALA A 275 -10.21 -21.43 24.85
CA ALA A 275 -9.70 -22.79 24.99
C ALA A 275 -8.97 -22.91 26.35
N PRO A 276 -9.01 -24.09 26.99
CA PRO A 276 -9.02 -24.27 28.45
C PRO A 276 -7.69 -24.01 29.18
#